data_AF-A0A6H2NSU6-F1
#
_entry.id   AF-A0A6H2NSU6-F1
#
_cell.length_a   1.000
_cell.length_b   1.000
_cell.length_c   1.000
_cell.angle_alpha   90.00
_cell.angle_beta   90.00
_cell.angle_gamma   90.00
#
_symmetry.space_group_name_H-M   'P 1'
#
loop_
_entity.id
_entity.type
_entity.pdbx_description
1 polymer ?
#
loop_
_entity_poly.entity_id
_entity_poly.type
_entity_poly.pdbx_seq_one_letter_code
_entity_poly.pdbx_strand_id
1 'polypeptide(L)'
;MNSFIPEEKENPIVTLKAQAEKFGFSRLKAGKDNAEANSGNTAFCDLRRMDFVINKKSTSRDFIAKLYKKHDNLLPKNEDNNKGYRPFAKEVFKEMFKYAEAKVPSDSILEELVTNCNQAGYEAGVFIESQLALGQHSFLVLSPKRVMNIDYIDQNNVSIRSDMKLP
;
A
#
# COMPACT_ATOMS: atom_id res chain seq x y z
N MET A 1 11.37 -1.11 -55.03
CA MET A 1 10.93 -0.02 -54.13
C MET A 1 10.24 -0.68 -52.95
N ASN A 2 10.91 -0.79 -51.81
CA ASN A 2 10.30 -1.29 -50.58
C ASN A 2 9.58 -0.11 -49.92
N SER A 3 8.26 -0.15 -49.92
CA SER A 3 7.44 0.78 -49.16
C SER A 3 7.67 0.53 -47.66
N PHE A 4 8.38 1.45 -47.01
CA PHE A 4 8.34 1.58 -45.56
C PHE A 4 6.91 1.95 -45.17
N ILE A 5 6.18 1.00 -44.60
CA ILE A 5 4.98 1.30 -43.83
C ILE A 5 5.50 1.80 -42.48
N PRO A 6 5.25 3.06 -42.09
CA PRO A 6 5.56 3.50 -40.75
C PRO A 6 4.66 2.70 -39.81
N GLU A 7 5.24 1.92 -38.89
CA GLU A 7 4.49 1.46 -37.73
C GLU A 7 3.90 2.71 -37.06
N GLU A 8 2.57 2.82 -37.04
CA GLU A 8 1.90 3.80 -36.19
C GLU A 8 2.40 3.55 -34.78
N LYS A 9 3.26 4.45 -34.28
CA LYS A 9 3.64 4.46 -32.88
C LYS A 9 2.37 4.72 -32.09
N GLU A 10 1.77 3.65 -31.59
CA GLU A 10 0.65 3.67 -30.66
C GLU A 10 0.92 4.77 -29.63
N ASN A 11 -0.05 5.67 -29.44
CA ASN A 11 0.11 6.81 -28.55
C ASN A 11 0.49 6.28 -27.15
N PRO A 12 1.67 6.63 -26.60
CA PRO A 12 2.13 6.09 -25.33
C PRO A 12 1.11 6.30 -24.19
N ILE A 13 0.32 7.38 -24.24
CA ILE A 13 -0.74 7.67 -23.26
C ILE A 13 -1.90 6.68 -23.39
N VAL A 14 -2.27 6.28 -24.61
CA VAL A 14 -3.32 5.29 -24.87
C VAL A 14 -2.87 3.91 -24.43
N THR A 15 -1.63 3.52 -24.75
CA THR A 15 -1.03 2.26 -24.31
C THR A 15 -0.90 2.21 -22.79
N LEU A 16 -0.47 3.30 -22.14
CA LEU A 16 -0.39 3.40 -20.68
C LEU A 16 -1.75 3.25 -20.00
N LYS A 17 -2.80 3.89 -20.54
CA LYS A 17 -4.17 3.72 -20.03
C LYS A 17 -4.63 2.26 -20.14
N ALA A 18 -4.39 1.62 -21.28
CA ALA A 18 -4.76 0.22 -21.49
C ALA A 18 -3.96 -0.74 -20.59
N GLN A 19 -2.68 -0.47 -20.32
CA GLN A 19 -1.88 -1.27 -19.39
C GLN A 19 -2.30 -1.06 -17.93
N ALA A 20 -2.64 0.16 -17.54
CA ALA A 20 -3.20 0.46 -16.21
C ALA A 20 -4.57 -0.20 -16.00
N GLU A 21 -5.41 -0.30 -17.03
CA GLU A 21 -6.69 -1.03 -16.97
C GLU A 21 -6.50 -2.55 -16.84
N LYS A 22 -5.41 -3.10 -17.39
CA LYS A 22 -5.02 -4.52 -17.22
C LYS A 22 -4.36 -4.81 -15.87
N PHE A 23 -4.13 -3.78 -15.05
CA PHE A 23 -3.46 -3.90 -13.78
C PHE A 23 -4.31 -4.67 -12.75
N GLY A 24 -3.95 -5.93 -12.51
CA GLY A 24 -4.64 -6.79 -11.55
C GLY A 24 -4.22 -6.53 -10.10
N PHE A 25 -5.18 -6.26 -9.22
CA PHE A 25 -4.93 -6.02 -7.79
C PHE A 25 -4.20 -7.19 -7.08
N SER A 26 -4.33 -8.41 -7.60
CA SER A 26 -3.60 -9.58 -7.09
C SER A 26 -2.07 -9.43 -7.15
N ARG A 27 -1.54 -8.61 -8.06
CA ARG A 27 -0.10 -8.32 -8.18
C ARG A 27 0.44 -7.47 -7.04
N LEU A 28 -0.44 -6.76 -6.32
CA LEU A 28 -0.06 -5.93 -5.19
C LEU A 28 -0.10 -6.66 -3.85
N LYS A 29 -0.65 -7.88 -3.82
CA LYS A 29 -0.81 -8.64 -2.59
C LYS A 29 0.48 -9.37 -2.25
N ALA A 30 0.76 -9.48 -0.95
CA ALA A 30 1.78 -10.39 -0.47
C ALA A 30 1.47 -11.82 -0.93
N GLY A 31 2.50 -12.57 -1.31
CA GLY A 31 2.38 -13.99 -1.63
C GLY A 31 1.81 -14.77 -0.43
N LYS A 32 1.02 -15.82 -0.70
CA LYS A 32 0.35 -16.61 0.34
C LYS A 32 1.29 -17.17 1.40
N ASP A 33 2.53 -17.47 1.01
CA ASP A 33 3.54 -18.08 1.89
C ASP A 33 4.46 -17.03 2.55
N ASN A 34 4.16 -15.74 2.41
CA ASN A 34 4.96 -14.67 3.00
C ASN A 34 4.73 -14.58 4.51
N ALA A 35 5.54 -15.28 5.30
CA ALA A 35 5.44 -15.35 6.75
C ALA A 35 5.50 -13.97 7.45
N GLU A 36 6.30 -13.04 6.94
CA GLU A 36 6.46 -11.69 7.48
C GLU A 36 5.19 -10.84 7.29
N ALA A 37 4.60 -10.88 6.10
CA ALA A 37 3.33 -10.20 5.82
C ALA A 37 2.16 -10.87 6.57
N ASN A 38 2.14 -12.21 6.59
CA ASN A 38 1.09 -12.98 7.24
C ASN A 38 1.10 -12.82 8.77
N SER A 39 2.27 -12.69 9.39
CA SER A 39 2.39 -12.38 10.82
C SER A 39 2.07 -10.92 11.14
N GLY A 40 1.99 -10.04 10.14
CA GLY A 40 1.84 -8.59 10.32
C GLY A 40 3.13 -7.88 10.74
N ASN A 41 4.27 -8.58 10.81
CA ASN A 41 5.55 -7.98 11.18
C ASN A 41 5.98 -6.91 10.18
N THR A 42 5.73 -7.14 8.88
CA THR A 42 5.99 -6.13 7.84
C THR A 42 5.21 -4.84 8.10
N ALA A 43 3.90 -4.92 8.38
CA ALA A 43 3.11 -3.74 8.73
C ALA A 43 3.61 -3.06 10.00
N PHE A 44 3.95 -3.83 11.04
CA PHE A 44 4.55 -3.28 12.25
C PHE A 44 5.87 -2.53 11.99
N CYS A 45 6.70 -2.99 11.06
CA CYS A 45 7.91 -2.27 10.72
C CYS A 45 7.63 -1.02 9.87
N ASP A 46 6.70 -1.13 8.92
CA ASP A 46 6.53 -0.15 7.85
C ASP A 46 5.55 0.97 8.17
N LEU A 47 4.64 0.79 9.14
CA LEU A 47 3.76 1.84 9.64
C LEU A 47 4.51 3.12 10.06
N ARG A 48 5.79 3.02 10.47
CA ARG A 48 6.66 4.19 10.77
C ARG A 48 7.58 4.62 9.62
N ARG A 49 7.69 3.82 8.55
CA ARG A 49 8.56 4.06 7.39
C ARG A 49 7.82 4.71 6.23
N MET A 50 6.49 4.72 6.28
CA MET A 50 5.60 5.27 5.28
C MET A 50 4.80 6.44 5.84
N ASP A 51 4.34 7.31 4.95
CA ASP A 51 3.40 8.37 5.28
C ASP A 51 1.98 7.90 4.93
N PHE A 52 1.01 8.22 5.79
CA PHE A 52 -0.40 7.84 5.58
C PHE A 52 -1.28 9.08 5.54
N VAL A 53 -2.24 9.07 4.63
CA VAL A 53 -3.34 10.04 4.57
C VAL A 53 -4.62 9.22 4.65
N ILE A 54 -5.39 9.38 5.72
CA ILE A 54 -6.68 8.70 5.87
C ILE A 54 -7.79 9.73 5.78
N ASN A 55 -8.79 9.52 4.93
CA ASN A 55 -9.88 10.48 4.70
C ASN A 55 -9.37 11.92 4.53
N LYS A 56 -8.36 12.10 3.67
CA LYS A 56 -7.69 13.40 3.41
C LYS A 56 -6.95 14.03 4.60
N LYS A 57 -6.92 13.38 5.77
CA LYS A 57 -6.16 13.83 6.95
C LYS A 57 -4.81 13.11 7.01
N SER A 58 -3.73 13.88 6.99
CA SER A 58 -2.38 13.32 7.13
C SER A 58 -2.16 12.79 8.56
N THR A 59 -1.63 11.58 8.65
CA THR A 59 -1.21 10.95 9.89
C THR A 59 0.29 11.19 10.05
N SER A 60 0.69 11.94 11.08
CA SER A 60 2.11 12.23 11.31
C SER A 60 2.84 11.00 11.88
N ARG A 61 4.14 10.88 11.58
CA ARG A 61 4.99 9.82 12.15
C ARG A 61 5.06 9.90 13.67
N ASP A 62 4.98 11.10 14.24
CA ASP A 62 4.93 11.32 15.69
C ASP A 62 3.64 10.78 16.31
N PHE A 63 2.50 10.94 15.63
CA PHE A 63 1.24 10.37 16.06
C PHE A 63 1.33 8.82 16.05
N ILE A 64 1.86 8.24 14.98
CA ILE A 64 2.07 6.78 14.90
C ILE A 64 3.02 6.32 16.01
N ALA A 65 4.12 7.02 16.26
CA ALA A 65 5.04 6.69 17.36
C ALA A 65 4.38 6.71 18.75
N LYS A 66 3.40 7.61 18.97
CA LYS A 66 2.59 7.61 20.21
C LYS A 66 1.68 6.38 20.29
N LEU A 67 1.08 5.95 19.17
CA LEU A 67 0.28 4.72 19.12
C LEU A 67 1.12 3.48 19.43
N TYR A 68 2.38 3.44 18.98
CA TYR A 68 3.30 2.33 19.31
C TYR A 68 3.52 2.20 20.81
N LYS A 69 3.72 3.33 21.50
CA LYS A 69 3.86 3.34 22.96
C LYS A 69 2.55 3.00 23.67
N LYS A 70 1.41 3.44 23.13
CA LYS A 70 0.08 3.20 23.71
C LYS A 70 -0.33 1.72 23.66
N HIS A 71 0.12 1.00 22.64
CA HIS A 71 -0.31 -0.37 22.36
C HIS A 71 0.82 -1.40 22.50
N ASP A 72 1.88 -1.08 23.24
CA ASP A 72 3.03 -1.98 23.45
C ASP A 72 2.63 -3.33 24.06
N ASN A 73 1.56 -3.34 24.87
CA ASN A 73 0.95 -4.50 25.47
C ASN A 73 0.38 -5.50 24.46
N LEU A 74 0.16 -5.09 23.20
CA LEU A 74 -0.30 -5.96 22.10
C LEU A 74 0.85 -6.60 21.33
N LEU A 75 2.10 -6.26 21.63
CA LEU A 75 3.26 -6.87 20.97
C LEU A 75 3.46 -8.31 21.46
N PRO A 76 3.96 -9.22 20.59
CA PRO A 76 4.34 -10.56 21.00
C PRO A 76 5.29 -10.50 22.20
N LYS A 77 4.98 -11.27 23.23
CA LYS A 77 5.96 -11.63 24.26
C LYS A 77 6.71 -12.85 23.73
N ASN A 78 8.01 -12.94 24.02
CA ASN A 78 8.93 -13.98 23.55
C ASN A 78 8.45 -15.44 23.80
N GLU A 79 7.38 -15.65 24.57
CA GLU A 79 6.82 -16.95 24.93
C GLU A 79 5.67 -17.41 24.01
N ASP A 80 5.13 -16.55 23.16
CA ASP A 80 3.92 -16.82 22.38
C ASP A 80 4.19 -16.66 20.88
N ASN A 81 4.99 -17.58 20.31
CA ASN A 81 5.42 -17.58 18.90
C ASN A 81 4.25 -17.59 17.89
N ASN A 82 3.01 -17.83 18.34
CA ASN A 82 1.80 -17.75 17.52
C ASN A 82 1.17 -16.35 17.45
N LYS A 83 1.52 -15.42 18.36
CA LYS A 83 0.98 -14.06 18.34
C LYS A 83 1.83 -13.18 17.44
N GLY A 84 1.50 -13.14 16.16
CA GLY A 84 2.07 -12.14 15.25
C GLY A 84 1.76 -10.70 15.68
N TYR A 85 2.29 -9.74 14.94
CA TYR A 85 2.06 -8.31 15.16
C TYR A 85 0.68 -7.82 14.66
N ARG A 86 -0.16 -8.72 14.13
CA ARG A 86 -1.49 -8.36 13.58
C ARG A 86 -2.39 -7.63 14.57
N PRO A 87 -2.56 -8.08 15.84
CA PRO A 87 -3.43 -7.38 16.79
C PRO A 87 -2.99 -5.93 17.01
N PHE A 88 -1.68 -5.72 17.16
CA PHE A 88 -1.08 -4.40 17.26
C PHE A 88 -1.35 -3.56 16.01
N ALA A 89 -1.01 -4.07 14.83
CA ALA A 89 -1.13 -3.32 13.58
C ALA A 89 -2.59 -2.94 13.26
N LYS A 90 -3.56 -3.83 13.54
CA LYS A 90 -4.98 -3.54 13.41
C LYS A 90 -5.40 -2.38 14.32
N GLU A 91 -4.97 -2.39 15.57
CA GLU A 91 -5.35 -1.32 16.52
C GLU A 91 -4.76 0.02 16.10
N VAL A 92 -3.52 0.04 15.60
CA VAL A 92 -2.92 1.25 15.01
C VAL A 92 -3.76 1.77 13.84
N PHE A 93 -4.16 0.91 12.89
CA PHE A 93 -5.04 1.33 11.80
C PHE A 93 -6.38 1.88 12.30
N LYS A 94 -7.04 1.22 13.28
CA LYS A 94 -8.29 1.74 13.86
C LYS A 94 -8.13 3.14 14.43
N GLU A 95 -7.06 3.38 15.18
CA GLU A 95 -6.77 4.69 15.77
C GLU A 95 -6.45 5.75 14.70
N MET A 96 -5.80 5.37 13.60
CA MET A 96 -5.58 6.27 12.47
C MET A 96 -6.90 6.65 11.78
N PHE A 97 -7.84 5.71 11.57
CA PHE A 97 -9.18 6.02 11.06
C PHE A 97 -9.94 6.96 12.00
N LYS A 98 -9.92 6.69 13.31
CA LYS A 98 -10.57 7.56 14.31
C LYS A 98 -9.95 8.96 14.34
N TYR A 99 -8.62 9.05 14.29
CA TYR A 99 -7.89 10.33 14.23
C TYR A 99 -8.27 11.13 12.98
N ALA A 100 -8.50 10.44 11.86
CA ALA A 100 -9.00 11.00 10.62
C ALA A 100 -10.50 11.34 10.62
N GLU A 101 -11.19 11.22 11.75
CA GLU A 101 -12.65 11.43 11.88
C GLU A 101 -13.44 10.54 10.91
N ALA A 102 -12.85 9.38 10.57
CA ALA A 102 -13.44 8.37 9.72
C ALA A 102 -14.03 7.24 10.55
N LYS A 103 -15.03 6.54 10.00
CA LYS A 103 -15.49 5.28 10.55
C LYS A 103 -14.39 4.22 10.40
N VAL A 104 -14.36 3.28 11.34
CA VAL A 104 -13.46 2.14 11.29
C VAL A 104 -14.06 1.08 10.36
N PRO A 105 -13.31 0.59 9.35
CA PRO A 105 -13.80 -0.47 8.47
C PRO A 105 -13.86 -1.83 9.18
N SER A 106 -14.43 -2.84 8.52
CA SER A 106 -14.61 -4.17 9.06
C SER A 106 -13.28 -4.84 9.38
N ASP A 107 -13.36 -5.87 10.22
CA ASP A 107 -12.19 -6.65 10.62
C ASP A 107 -11.45 -7.22 9.40
N SER A 108 -12.19 -7.73 8.40
CA SER A 108 -11.63 -8.25 7.15
C SER A 108 -10.84 -7.19 6.37
N ILE A 109 -11.30 -5.94 6.35
CA ILE A 109 -10.56 -4.85 5.71
C ILE A 109 -9.30 -4.48 6.51
N LEU A 110 -9.40 -4.45 7.84
CA LEU A 110 -8.22 -4.24 8.69
C LEU A 110 -7.17 -5.34 8.48
N GLU A 111 -7.60 -6.60 8.30
CA GLU A 111 -6.68 -7.71 7.98
C GLU A 111 -6.00 -7.54 6.62
N GLU A 112 -6.74 -7.12 5.60
CA GLU A 112 -6.19 -6.82 4.27
C GLU A 112 -5.15 -5.68 4.36
N LEU A 113 -5.45 -4.63 5.12
CA LEU A 113 -4.52 -3.51 5.36
C LEU A 113 -3.25 -3.97 6.08
N VAL A 114 -3.36 -4.83 7.11
CA VAL A 114 -2.18 -5.36 7.81
C VAL A 114 -1.32 -6.22 6.89
N THR A 115 -1.92 -7.04 6.02
CA THR A 115 -1.14 -7.91 5.13
C THR A 115 -0.50 -7.14 3.98
N ASN A 116 -1.20 -6.19 3.38
CA ASN A 116 -0.83 -5.61 2.09
C ASN A 116 -0.49 -4.12 2.14
N CYS A 117 -0.97 -3.35 3.12
CA CYS A 117 -0.69 -1.92 3.25
C CYS A 117 0.60 -1.63 4.01
N ASN A 118 1.70 -2.12 3.42
CA ASN A 118 3.08 -1.93 3.86
C ASN A 118 3.98 -1.65 2.66
N GLN A 119 5.28 -1.44 2.91
CA GLN A 119 6.21 -1.03 1.87
C GLN A 119 6.39 -2.15 0.84
N ALA A 120 6.52 -3.40 1.29
CA ALA A 120 6.72 -4.54 0.39
C ALA A 120 5.46 -4.95 -0.39
N GLY A 121 4.27 -4.64 0.14
CA GLY A 121 2.98 -4.92 -0.47
C GLY A 121 2.59 -3.83 -1.48
N TYR A 122 1.57 -3.03 -1.15
CA TYR A 122 0.99 -2.06 -2.06
C TYR A 122 1.99 -1.05 -2.63
N GLU A 123 2.98 -0.57 -1.86
CA GLU A 123 3.91 0.45 -2.36
C GLU A 123 4.91 -0.13 -3.36
N ALA A 124 5.68 -1.15 -2.97
CA ALA A 124 6.65 -1.78 -3.86
C ALA A 124 5.96 -2.46 -5.05
N GLY A 125 4.79 -3.07 -4.86
CA GLY A 125 4.00 -3.65 -5.95
C GLY A 125 3.62 -2.58 -6.97
N VAL A 126 3.09 -1.43 -6.54
CA VAL A 126 2.76 -0.32 -7.44
C VAL A 126 4.02 0.19 -8.14
N PHE A 127 5.13 0.33 -7.41
CA PHE A 127 6.39 0.80 -7.99
C PHE A 127 6.95 -0.16 -9.06
N ILE A 128 7.07 -1.46 -8.74
CA ILE A 128 7.62 -2.48 -9.65
C ILE A 128 6.80 -2.51 -10.94
N GLU A 129 5.49 -2.54 -10.81
CA GLU A 129 4.59 -2.68 -11.95
C GLU A 129 4.58 -1.42 -12.81
N SER A 130 4.63 -0.25 -12.15
CA SER A 130 4.79 1.03 -12.85
C SER A 130 6.14 1.11 -13.56
N GLN A 131 7.22 0.65 -12.93
CA GLN A 131 8.55 0.63 -13.54
C GLN A 131 8.63 -0.35 -14.72
N LEU A 132 7.95 -1.50 -14.65
CA LEU A 132 7.86 -2.43 -15.78
C LEU A 132 7.08 -1.82 -16.95
N ALA A 133 5.92 -1.21 -16.68
CA ALA A 133 5.09 -0.58 -17.72
C ALA A 133 5.79 0.64 -18.35
N LEU A 134 6.32 1.55 -17.53
CA LEU A 134 6.93 2.81 -17.97
C LEU A 134 8.34 2.61 -18.54
N GLY A 135 9.10 1.66 -18.00
CA GLY A 135 10.46 1.34 -18.46
C GLY A 135 10.49 0.83 -19.90
N GLN A 136 9.45 0.11 -20.35
CA GLN A 136 9.29 -0.30 -21.76
C GLN A 136 9.22 0.89 -22.72
N HIS A 137 8.83 2.06 -22.22
CA HIS A 137 8.70 3.29 -22.99
C HIS A 137 9.80 4.32 -22.64
N SER A 138 10.94 3.87 -22.08
CA SER A 138 12.09 4.71 -21.71
C SER A 138 11.80 5.77 -20.65
N PHE A 139 10.72 5.62 -19.87
CA PHE A 139 10.47 6.45 -18.70
C PHE A 139 11.15 5.86 -17.47
N LEU A 140 11.86 6.71 -16.73
CA LEU A 140 12.44 6.36 -15.43
C LEU A 140 11.46 6.74 -14.33
N VAL A 141 11.03 5.76 -13.54
CA VAL A 141 10.23 6.01 -12.34
C VAL A 141 11.20 6.28 -11.21
N LEU A 142 11.42 7.55 -10.88
CA LEU A 142 12.15 7.93 -9.68
C LEU A 142 11.37 7.44 -8.45
N SER A 143 12.08 6.98 -7.41
CA SER A 143 11.46 6.40 -6.22
C SER A 143 10.32 7.29 -5.70
N PRO A 144 9.06 6.84 -5.82
CA PRO A 144 7.93 7.69 -5.49
C PRO A 144 7.94 8.01 -4.01
N LYS A 145 7.39 9.17 -3.65
CA LYS A 145 7.17 9.48 -2.24
C LYS A 145 6.22 8.42 -1.67
N ARG A 146 6.62 7.76 -0.58
CA ARG A 146 5.87 6.66 0.04
C ARG A 146 4.67 7.17 0.84
N VAL A 147 3.65 7.66 0.14
CA VAL A 147 2.40 8.16 0.72
C VAL A 147 1.26 7.22 0.32
N MET A 148 0.65 6.58 1.30
CA MET A 148 -0.56 5.79 1.11
C MET A 148 -1.79 6.61 1.49
N ASN A 149 -2.66 6.84 0.52
CA ASN A 149 -3.98 7.42 0.75
C ASN A 149 -4.99 6.29 0.95
N ILE A 150 -5.76 6.38 2.03
CA ILE A 150 -6.81 5.41 2.36
C ILE A 150 -8.08 6.18 2.67
N ASP A 151 -9.09 6.08 1.81
CA ASP A 151 -10.38 6.72 2.01
C ASP A 151 -11.43 5.67 2.38
N TYR A 152 -12.09 5.85 3.52
CA TYR A 152 -13.23 5.05 3.94
C TYR A 152 -14.40 5.29 2.99
N ILE A 153 -14.96 4.21 2.45
CA ILE A 153 -16.17 4.23 1.62
C ILE A 153 -17.34 3.71 2.45
N ASP A 154 -17.23 2.47 2.90
CA ASP A 154 -18.20 1.81 3.76
C ASP A 154 -17.51 0.75 4.65
N GLN A 155 -18.30 0.02 5.44
CA GLN A 155 -17.76 -0.92 6.41
C GLN A 155 -16.95 -2.06 5.74
N ASN A 156 -17.26 -2.42 4.50
CA ASN A 156 -16.59 -3.51 3.79
C ASN A 156 -15.73 -3.00 2.64
N ASN A 157 -15.46 -1.70 2.57
CA ASN A 157 -14.75 -1.12 1.44
C ASN A 157 -13.95 0.13 1.82
N VAL A 158 -12.70 0.18 1.36
CA VAL A 158 -11.83 1.35 1.41
C VAL A 158 -11.21 1.56 0.04
N SER A 159 -11.07 2.82 -0.36
CA SER A 159 -10.29 3.19 -1.54
C SER A 159 -8.84 3.39 -1.14
N ILE A 160 -7.90 2.74 -1.84
CA ILE A 160 -6.47 2.87 -1.61
C ILE A 160 -5.83 3.49 -2.85
N ARG A 161 -5.05 4.56 -2.65
CA ARG A 161 -4.30 5.23 -3.71
C ARG A 161 -2.87 5.51 -3.26
N SER A 162 -1.90 5.13 -4.08
CA SER A 162 -0.51 5.58 -3.97
C SER A 162 -0.31 6.69 -4.99
N ASP A 163 0.08 7.89 -4.54
CA ASP A 163 0.33 9.01 -5.43
C ASP A 163 1.78 8.95 -5.92
N MET A 164 1.97 8.72 -7.22
CA MET A 164 3.27 8.83 -7.85
C MET A 164 3.38 10.16 -8.60
N LYS A 165 4.52 10.84 -8.46
CA LYS A 165 4.87 11.99 -9.28
C LYS A 165 5.97 11.58 -10.25
N LEU A 166 5.69 11.73 -11.54
CA LEU A 166 6.70 11.65 -12.59
C LEU A 166 7.33 13.05 -12.76
N PRO A 167 8.66 13.14 -12.93
CA PRO A 167 9.32 14.40 -13.29
C PRO A 167 8.92 14.87 -14.69
#